data_AF-B6AB52-F1
#
_entry.id   AF-B6AB52-F1
#
_cell.length_a   1.000
_cell.length_b   1.000
_cell.length_c   1.000
_cell.angle_alpha   90.00
_cell.angle_beta   90.00
_cell.angle_gamma   90.00
#
_symmetry.space_group_name_H-M   'P 1'
#
loop_
_entity.id
_entity.type
_entity.pdbx_description
1 polymer ?
#
loop_
_entity_poly.entity_id
_entity_poly.type
_entity_poly.pdbx_seq_one_letter_code
_entity_poly.pdbx_strand_id
1 'polypeptide(L)'
;MGSILGIETHDTPAYDIIARPTAESLYTLEIWKLHPHFSALVPFNKTELNSAFRALGEYIGVVGDKPKNSANEDIAMMVPILVQDFVNPLDNIKLENNTIHNADFLMEFFIPNVYNNITEVPRPLPNQTIHLLASETSILAVSKFSGLIRGITERKYQMALRNLKRDLKEIFGHESDIDSAPHSLAVYNPPWTLPWFRHNEVWIKIDHFLSIEEINKTISNHSMHQFNLV
;
A
#
# COMPACT_ATOMS: atom_id res chain seq x y z
N MET A 1 10.72 -17.64 13.88
CA MET A 1 10.42 -16.20 14.04
C MET A 1 10.19 -15.92 15.53
N GLY A 2 10.87 -14.92 16.11
CA GLY A 2 10.66 -14.51 17.50
C GLY A 2 9.82 -13.24 17.53
N SER A 3 8.66 -13.28 18.19
CA SER A 3 7.84 -12.09 18.45
C SER A 3 8.17 -11.58 19.85
N ILE A 4 8.62 -10.33 19.95
CA ILE A 4 8.71 -9.61 21.23
C ILE A 4 7.66 -8.51 21.15
N LEU A 5 6.62 -8.64 21.99
CA LEU A 5 5.54 -7.65 22.12
C LEU A 5 4.72 -7.38 20.83
N GLY A 6 4.59 -8.37 19.94
CA GLY A 6 3.74 -8.27 18.74
C GLY A 6 4.34 -7.44 17.60
N ILE A 7 5.65 -7.22 17.63
CA ILE A 7 6.43 -6.67 16.52
C ILE A 7 7.09 -7.85 15.81
N GLU A 8 6.72 -8.05 14.54
CA GLU A 8 7.27 -9.10 13.68
C GLU A 8 8.03 -8.43 12.53
N THR A 9 9.25 -8.89 12.27
CA THR A 9 10.05 -8.45 11.13
C THR A 9 9.67 -9.28 9.91
N HIS A 10 8.89 -8.69 9.02
CA HIS A 10 8.59 -9.24 7.71
C HIS A 10 9.27 -8.39 6.64
N ASP A 11 9.58 -9.00 5.51
CA ASP A 11 10.13 -8.31 4.36
C ASP A 11 9.13 -7.29 3.80
N THR A 12 9.65 -6.20 3.24
CA THR A 12 8.87 -5.12 2.65
C THR A 12 9.18 -5.00 1.15
N PRO A 13 8.24 -4.50 0.33
CA PRO A 13 8.56 -4.19 -1.06
C PRO A 13 9.71 -3.17 -1.11
N ALA A 14 10.56 -3.27 -2.14
CA ALA A 14 11.69 -2.37 -2.30
C ALA A 14 11.23 -0.97 -2.73
N TYR A 15 11.76 0.06 -2.08
CA TYR A 15 11.52 1.45 -2.44
C TYR A 15 12.72 2.33 -2.09
N ASP A 16 12.84 3.46 -2.78
CA ASP A 16 13.77 4.53 -2.43
C ASP A 16 13.00 5.73 -1.88
N ILE A 17 13.51 6.37 -0.84
CA ILE A 17 12.98 7.67 -0.38
C ILE A 17 13.64 8.76 -1.22
N ILE A 18 12.87 9.34 -2.14
CA ILE A 18 13.36 10.41 -3.02
C ILE A 18 13.34 11.77 -2.32
N ALA A 19 12.44 11.95 -1.35
CA ALA A 19 12.29 13.21 -0.63
C ALA A 19 11.63 13.07 0.74
N ARG A 20 11.94 14.02 1.63
CA ARG A 20 11.26 14.23 2.91
C ARG A 20 10.88 15.70 3.07
N PRO A 21 9.82 16.16 2.39
CA PRO A 21 9.35 17.53 2.54
C PRO A 21 9.01 17.82 4.00
N THR A 22 9.29 19.05 4.44
CA THR A 22 8.79 19.51 5.75
C THR A 22 7.31 19.84 5.59
N ALA A 23 6.45 19.15 6.32
CA ALA A 23 5.02 19.40 6.33
C ALA A 23 4.63 20.15 7.62
N GLU A 24 3.58 20.97 7.56
CA GLU A 24 3.04 21.64 8.76
C GLU A 24 2.28 20.67 9.68
N SER A 25 1.79 19.55 9.15
CA SER A 25 1.06 18.58 9.97
C SER A 25 2.00 17.84 10.93
N LEU A 26 1.42 17.30 12.01
CA LEU A 26 2.13 16.42 12.94
C LEU A 26 2.50 15.05 12.34
N TYR A 27 2.12 14.79 11.08
CA TYR A 27 2.37 13.53 10.40
C TYR A 27 3.63 13.62 9.55
N THR A 28 4.31 12.48 9.38
CA THR A 28 5.46 12.42 8.48
C THR A 28 4.99 12.51 7.03
N LEU A 29 5.77 13.17 6.18
CA LEU A 29 5.61 13.13 4.73
C LEU A 29 6.92 12.64 4.10
N GLU A 30 6.86 11.50 3.45
CA GLU A 30 7.93 10.98 2.62
C GLU A 30 7.43 10.78 1.20
N ILE A 31 8.28 11.05 0.22
CA ILE A 31 8.00 10.71 -1.17
C ILE A 31 8.87 9.51 -1.52
N TRP A 32 8.24 8.44 -1.98
CA TRP A 32 8.86 7.18 -2.30
C TRP A 32 8.83 6.93 -3.80
N LYS A 33 9.89 6.31 -4.31
CA LYS A 33 9.90 5.59 -5.57
C LYS A 33 9.77 4.10 -5.25
N LEU A 34 8.56 3.56 -5.39
CA LEU A 34 8.30 2.13 -5.22
C LEU A 34 8.83 1.38 -6.45
N HIS A 35 9.64 0.35 -6.22
CA HIS A 35 10.25 -0.44 -7.30
C HIS A 35 9.20 -1.37 -7.95
N PRO A 36 9.48 -1.89 -9.16
CA PRO A 36 8.64 -2.92 -9.76
C PRO A 36 8.52 -4.13 -8.83
N HIS A 37 7.32 -4.70 -8.75
CA HIS A 37 7.02 -5.79 -7.84
C HIS A 37 5.89 -6.66 -8.39
N PHE A 38 5.73 -7.84 -7.79
CA PHE A 38 4.59 -8.70 -8.04
C PHE A 38 3.67 -8.69 -6.84
N SER A 39 2.37 -8.83 -7.11
CA SER A 39 1.33 -8.79 -6.09
C SER A 39 0.27 -9.85 -6.33
N ALA A 40 -0.32 -10.35 -5.25
CA ALA A 40 -1.55 -11.13 -5.26
C ALA A 40 -2.71 -10.28 -4.70
N LEU A 41 -3.79 -10.23 -5.46
CA LEU A 41 -4.90 -9.32 -5.26
C LEU A 41 -6.20 -10.10 -5.07
N VAL A 42 -7.07 -9.65 -4.17
CA VAL A 42 -8.43 -10.18 -4.05
C VAL A 42 -9.44 -9.03 -3.89
N PRO A 43 -10.41 -8.89 -4.81
CA PRO A 43 -11.55 -7.99 -4.63
C PRO A 43 -12.47 -8.49 -3.52
N PHE A 44 -13.05 -7.57 -2.73
CA PHE A 44 -13.95 -7.94 -1.64
C PHE A 44 -14.92 -6.83 -1.27
N ASN A 45 -16.06 -7.20 -0.67
CA ASN A 45 -17.01 -6.25 -0.09
C ASN A 45 -16.68 -5.95 1.36
N LYS A 46 -17.21 -4.83 1.90
CA LYS A 46 -16.92 -4.40 3.29
C LYS A 46 -17.07 -5.50 4.36
N THR A 47 -18.06 -6.39 4.20
CA THR A 47 -18.34 -7.48 5.16
C THR A 47 -17.37 -8.67 5.05
N GLU A 48 -16.53 -8.71 4.02
CA GLU A 48 -15.73 -9.86 3.63
C GLU A 48 -14.23 -9.68 3.92
N LEU A 49 -13.84 -8.65 4.67
CA LEU A 49 -12.44 -8.33 4.98
C LEU A 49 -11.64 -9.55 5.48
N ASN A 50 -12.20 -10.32 6.42
CA ASN A 50 -11.54 -11.51 6.96
C ASN A 50 -11.43 -12.64 5.93
N SER A 51 -12.45 -12.78 5.07
CA SER A 51 -12.47 -13.79 4.01
C SER A 51 -11.44 -13.47 2.94
N ALA A 52 -11.29 -12.19 2.57
CA ALA A 52 -10.26 -11.69 1.66
C ALA A 52 -8.86 -11.98 2.20
N PHE A 53 -8.58 -11.62 3.46
CA PHE A 53 -7.31 -11.94 4.10
C PHE A 53 -7.05 -13.45 4.13
N ARG A 54 -8.05 -14.25 4.50
CA ARG A 54 -7.94 -15.70 4.54
C ARG A 54 -7.65 -16.29 3.17
N ALA A 55 -8.24 -15.77 2.09
CA ALA A 55 -8.00 -16.25 0.74
C ALA A 55 -6.52 -16.06 0.33
N LEU A 56 -5.97 -14.86 0.53
CA LEU A 56 -4.55 -14.59 0.27
C LEU A 56 -3.63 -15.36 1.22
N GLY A 57 -4.00 -15.47 2.49
CA GLY A 57 -3.26 -16.25 3.49
C GLY A 57 -3.19 -17.74 3.19
N GLU A 58 -4.29 -18.34 2.71
CA GLU A 58 -4.31 -19.73 2.23
C GLU A 58 -3.47 -19.89 0.95
N TYR A 59 -3.49 -18.91 0.05
CA TYR A 59 -2.70 -18.94 -1.18
C TYR A 59 -1.18 -18.99 -0.91
N ILE A 60 -0.70 -18.18 0.03
CA ILE A 60 0.73 -18.14 0.39
C ILE A 60 1.15 -19.19 1.45
N GLY A 61 0.20 -19.90 2.06
CA GLY A 61 0.49 -20.96 3.04
C GLY A 61 0.58 -20.52 4.51
N VAL A 62 0.28 -19.26 4.83
CA VAL A 62 0.26 -18.78 6.23
C VAL A 62 -1.07 -19.04 6.94
N VAL A 63 -2.09 -19.50 6.21
CA VAL A 63 -3.39 -19.93 6.78
C VAL A 63 -3.76 -21.31 6.24
N GLY A 64 -4.21 -22.20 7.13
CA GLY A 64 -4.60 -23.57 6.80
C GLY A 64 -3.43 -24.55 6.91
N ASP A 65 -3.67 -25.80 6.48
CA ASP A 65 -2.68 -26.88 6.63
C ASP A 65 -1.66 -26.94 5.50
N LYS A 66 -2.00 -26.41 4.32
CA LYS A 66 -1.17 -26.40 3.10
C LYS A 66 -1.45 -25.17 2.24
N PRO A 67 -0.44 -24.66 1.50
CA PRO A 67 -0.61 -23.58 0.56
C PRO A 67 -1.55 -23.96 -0.60
N LYS A 68 -2.48 -23.07 -0.93
CA LYS A 68 -3.42 -23.21 -2.04
C LYS A 68 -2.88 -22.50 -3.28
N ASN A 69 -1.79 -23.01 -3.82
CA ASN A 69 -1.24 -22.58 -5.11
C ASN A 69 -0.79 -23.81 -5.92
N SER A 70 -0.53 -23.60 -7.22
CA SER A 70 -0.20 -24.65 -8.17
C SER A 70 1.08 -25.43 -7.85
N ALA A 71 2.00 -24.84 -7.09
CA ALA A 71 3.25 -25.47 -6.68
C ALA A 71 3.12 -26.24 -5.36
N ASN A 72 2.05 -25.99 -4.59
CA ASN A 72 1.90 -26.47 -3.21
C ASN A 72 3.15 -26.10 -2.36
N GLU A 73 3.63 -24.87 -2.54
CA GLU A 73 4.80 -24.32 -1.85
C GLU A 73 4.42 -23.04 -1.10
N ASP A 74 5.04 -22.82 0.06
CA ASP A 74 4.82 -21.61 0.84
C ASP A 74 5.48 -20.41 0.15
N ILE A 75 4.77 -19.28 0.15
CA ILE A 75 5.31 -17.99 -0.29
C ILE A 75 5.52 -17.14 0.96
N ALA A 76 6.73 -16.62 1.15
CA ALA A 76 7.04 -15.83 2.34
C ALA A 76 6.12 -14.60 2.43
N MET A 77 5.55 -14.37 3.62
CA MET A 77 4.67 -13.25 3.88
C MET A 77 5.47 -11.94 3.92
N MET A 78 4.95 -10.92 3.24
CA MET A 78 5.47 -9.56 3.24
C MET A 78 4.51 -8.59 3.91
N VAL A 79 5.05 -7.43 4.29
CA VAL A 79 4.27 -6.29 4.79
C VAL A 79 4.67 -5.02 4.01
N PRO A 80 3.78 -4.02 3.86
CA PRO A 80 2.42 -3.99 4.37
C PRO A 80 1.44 -4.83 3.54
N ILE A 81 0.29 -5.12 4.11
CA ILE A 81 -0.91 -5.50 3.35
C ILE A 81 -1.60 -4.20 2.93
N LEU A 82 -1.91 -4.06 1.64
CA LEU A 82 -2.65 -2.90 1.17
C LEU A 82 -4.15 -3.19 1.13
N VAL A 83 -4.93 -2.18 1.53
CA VAL A 83 -6.38 -2.12 1.33
C VAL A 83 -6.72 -0.83 0.59
N GLN A 84 -7.45 -0.96 -0.51
CA GLN A 84 -7.66 0.12 -1.50
C GLN A 84 -9.10 0.15 -1.97
N ASP A 85 -9.53 1.27 -2.55
CA ASP A 85 -10.82 1.35 -3.23
C ASP A 85 -10.76 0.56 -4.54
N PHE A 86 -11.74 -0.31 -4.77
CA PHE A 86 -11.73 -1.20 -5.93
C PHE A 86 -11.80 -0.42 -7.27
N VAL A 87 -12.48 0.72 -7.26
CA VAL A 87 -12.69 1.54 -8.47
C VAL A 87 -11.55 2.52 -8.75
N ASN A 88 -10.65 2.74 -7.79
CA ASN A 88 -9.50 3.64 -7.93
C ASN A 88 -8.25 3.09 -7.21
N PRO A 89 -7.77 1.88 -7.57
CA PRO A 89 -6.57 1.28 -6.99
C PRO A 89 -5.29 2.03 -7.42
N LEU A 90 -4.19 1.84 -6.68
CA LEU A 90 -2.89 2.43 -6.99
C LEU A 90 -2.39 2.00 -8.39
N ASP A 91 -2.55 0.73 -8.72
CA ASP A 91 -2.16 0.22 -10.03
C ASP A 91 -3.34 0.11 -10.99
N ASN A 92 -3.06 0.26 -12.28
CA ASN A 92 -4.08 0.13 -13.31
C ASN A 92 -4.42 -1.34 -13.56
N ILE A 93 -5.33 -1.88 -12.75
CA ILE A 93 -5.69 -3.30 -12.83
C ILE A 93 -6.78 -3.50 -13.89
N LYS A 94 -6.44 -4.20 -14.97
CA LYS A 94 -7.42 -4.70 -15.93
C LYS A 94 -7.92 -6.05 -15.47
N LEU A 95 -8.84 -6.07 -14.51
CA LEU A 95 -9.50 -7.31 -14.13
C LEU A 95 -10.55 -7.66 -15.19
N GLU A 96 -10.54 -8.90 -15.70
CA GLU A 96 -11.53 -9.32 -16.69
C GLU A 96 -12.95 -9.29 -16.09
N ASN A 97 -13.82 -8.53 -16.75
CA ASN A 97 -15.05 -7.93 -16.21
C ASN A 97 -16.16 -8.89 -15.75
N ASN A 98 -16.04 -10.21 -15.84
CA ASN A 98 -17.22 -11.09 -15.65
C ASN A 98 -17.46 -11.62 -14.22
N THR A 99 -16.61 -11.34 -13.24
CA THR A 99 -16.78 -11.82 -11.84
C THR A 99 -16.79 -10.73 -10.77
N ILE A 100 -16.64 -9.45 -11.14
CA ILE A 100 -16.31 -8.37 -10.19
C ILE A 100 -17.28 -7.18 -10.26
N HIS A 101 -18.45 -7.39 -10.85
CA HIS A 101 -19.54 -6.45 -10.68
C HIS A 101 -19.90 -6.45 -9.18
N ASN A 102 -19.52 -5.38 -8.45
CA ASN A 102 -19.91 -4.98 -7.09
C ASN A 102 -18.86 -5.05 -5.97
N ALA A 103 -17.57 -5.29 -6.21
CA ALA A 103 -16.57 -5.21 -5.12
C ALA A 103 -16.38 -3.77 -4.63
N ASP A 104 -16.39 -3.56 -3.32
CA ASP A 104 -16.10 -2.26 -2.71
C ASP A 104 -14.60 -1.95 -2.67
N PHE A 105 -13.81 -2.96 -2.32
CA PHE A 105 -12.40 -2.81 -1.97
C PHE A 105 -11.52 -3.87 -2.64
N LEU A 106 -10.22 -3.58 -2.64
CA LEU A 106 -9.18 -4.49 -3.08
C LEU A 106 -8.19 -4.71 -1.93
N MET A 107 -7.87 -5.97 -1.65
CA MET A 107 -6.78 -6.34 -0.77
C MET A 107 -5.60 -6.85 -1.59
N GLU A 108 -4.40 -6.42 -1.23
CA GLU A 108 -3.17 -6.72 -1.94
C GLU A 108 -2.07 -7.19 -0.99
N PHE A 109 -1.45 -8.32 -1.36
CA PHE A 109 -0.25 -8.86 -0.74
C PHE A 109 0.90 -8.74 -1.73
N PHE A 110 2.01 -8.14 -1.30
CA PHE A 110 3.26 -8.18 -2.05
C PHE A 110 3.83 -9.60 -2.09
N ILE A 111 4.37 -9.96 -3.23
CA ILE A 111 5.09 -11.21 -3.44
C ILE A 111 6.61 -10.94 -3.29
N PRO A 112 7.36 -11.81 -2.56
CA PRO A 112 8.79 -11.66 -2.38
C PRO A 112 9.56 -11.55 -3.70
N ASN A 113 10.62 -10.74 -3.70
CA ASN A 113 11.49 -10.52 -4.85
C ASN A 113 12.46 -11.70 -5.13
N VAL A 114 12.00 -12.93 -4.86
CA VAL A 114 12.69 -14.18 -5.23
C VAL A 114 12.30 -14.64 -6.64
N TYR A 115 11.22 -14.09 -7.20
CA TYR A 115 10.73 -14.37 -8.55
C TYR A 115 11.18 -13.26 -9.49
N ASN A 116 11.73 -13.61 -10.65
CA ASN A 116 12.15 -12.63 -11.67
C ASN A 116 11.05 -12.37 -12.71
N ASN A 117 10.11 -13.30 -12.84
CA ASN A 117 9.01 -13.21 -13.80
C ASN A 117 7.69 -13.63 -13.14
N ILE A 118 6.60 -12.94 -13.48
CA ILE A 118 5.26 -13.23 -12.95
C ILE A 118 4.80 -14.68 -13.24
N THR A 119 5.33 -15.31 -14.30
CA THR A 119 5.03 -16.71 -14.65
C THR A 119 5.69 -17.73 -13.71
N GLU A 120 6.71 -17.32 -12.95
CA GLU A 120 7.37 -18.14 -11.93
C GLU A 120 6.59 -18.12 -10.61
N VAL A 121 5.80 -17.08 -10.38
CA VAL A 121 4.96 -16.96 -9.18
C VAL A 121 3.92 -18.10 -9.20
N PRO A 122 3.85 -18.96 -8.17
CA PRO A 122 2.88 -20.05 -8.11
C PRO A 122 1.46 -19.52 -8.32
N ARG A 123 0.73 -20.10 -9.28
CA ARG A 123 -0.61 -19.60 -9.62
C ARG A 123 -1.61 -20.00 -8.53
N PRO A 124 -2.61 -19.15 -8.23
CA PRO A 124 -3.75 -19.59 -7.43
C PRO A 124 -4.42 -20.81 -8.07
N LEU A 125 -5.04 -21.64 -7.25
CA LEU A 125 -5.84 -22.77 -7.73
C LEU A 125 -7.07 -22.26 -8.51
N PRO A 126 -7.62 -23.04 -9.46
CA PRO A 126 -8.68 -22.57 -10.38
C PRO A 126 -9.94 -21.99 -9.74
N ASN A 127 -10.24 -22.33 -8.47
CA ASN A 127 -11.44 -21.89 -7.76
C ASN A 127 -11.21 -20.67 -6.85
N GLN A 128 -10.03 -20.02 -6.93
CA GLN A 128 -9.72 -18.83 -6.14
C GLN A 128 -9.98 -17.56 -6.96
N THR A 129 -10.47 -16.52 -6.29
CA THR A 129 -10.70 -15.17 -6.84
C THR A 129 -9.46 -14.28 -6.78
N ILE A 130 -8.28 -14.90 -6.74
CA ILE A 130 -7.00 -14.21 -6.56
C ILE A 130 -6.43 -13.89 -7.93
N HIS A 131 -5.98 -12.65 -8.11
CA HIS A 131 -5.37 -12.17 -9.34
C HIS A 131 -3.90 -11.84 -9.08
N LEU A 132 -3.02 -12.26 -9.97
CA LEU A 132 -1.61 -11.88 -9.93
C LEU A 132 -1.38 -10.64 -10.78
N LEU A 133 -0.63 -9.69 -10.24
CA LEU A 133 -0.28 -8.43 -10.90
C LEU A 133 1.24 -8.27 -10.96
N ALA A 134 1.72 -7.74 -12.08
CA ALA A 134 3.05 -7.18 -12.19
C ALA A 134 2.93 -5.65 -12.28
N SER A 135 3.44 -4.99 -11.25
CA SER A 135 3.36 -3.54 -11.11
C SER A 135 4.68 -2.90 -11.54
N GLU A 136 4.57 -1.80 -12.27
CA GLU A 136 5.72 -0.99 -12.67
C GLU A 136 6.15 -0.06 -11.53
N THR A 137 7.23 0.69 -11.76
CA THR A 137 7.68 1.71 -10.81
C THR A 137 6.59 2.76 -10.61
N SER A 138 6.33 3.13 -9.35
CA SER A 138 5.36 4.17 -9.00
C SER A 138 5.97 5.21 -8.07
N ILE A 139 5.49 6.46 -8.15
CA ILE A 139 5.85 7.52 -7.19
C ILE A 139 4.70 7.71 -6.20
N LEU A 140 5.01 7.56 -4.91
CA LEU A 140 4.04 7.59 -3.83
C LEU A 140 4.37 8.70 -2.83
N ALA A 141 3.36 9.39 -2.36
CA ALA A 141 3.44 10.16 -1.12
C ALA A 141 2.96 9.28 0.05
N VAL A 142 3.76 9.20 1.11
CA VAL A 142 3.56 8.27 2.22
C VAL A 142 3.55 9.00 3.55
N SER A 143 2.56 8.68 4.38
CA SER A 143 2.44 9.21 5.73
C SER A 143 2.15 8.14 6.77
N LYS A 144 2.87 8.18 7.89
CA LYS A 144 2.79 7.19 8.97
C LYS A 144 1.78 7.61 10.03
N PHE A 145 1.02 6.66 10.55
CA PHE A 145 0.11 6.88 11.66
C PHE A 145 -0.10 5.62 12.49
N SER A 146 -0.55 5.79 13.74
CA SER A 146 -0.77 4.68 14.67
C SER A 146 -2.23 4.50 15.08
N GLY A 147 -2.64 3.26 15.26
CA GLY A 147 -3.97 2.92 15.76
C GLY A 147 -4.49 1.58 15.27
N LEU A 148 -5.61 1.17 15.88
CA LEU A 148 -6.38 0.03 15.40
C LEU A 148 -7.05 0.41 14.07
N ILE A 149 -6.98 -0.50 13.10
CA ILE A 149 -7.65 -0.35 11.82
C ILE A 149 -8.63 -1.50 11.64
N ARG A 150 -9.86 -1.18 11.26
CA ARG A 150 -10.90 -2.17 10.88
C ARG A 150 -11.27 -2.10 9.39
N GLY A 151 -10.55 -1.30 8.61
CA GLY A 151 -10.76 -1.06 7.17
C GLY A 151 -10.48 0.39 6.78
N ILE A 152 -10.62 0.71 5.49
CA ILE A 152 -10.31 2.05 4.93
C ILE A 152 -11.29 3.15 5.41
N THR A 153 -12.46 2.80 5.92
CA THR A 153 -13.41 3.76 6.52
C THR A 153 -13.02 4.19 7.94
N GLU A 154 -11.90 3.70 8.47
CA GLU A 154 -11.46 4.02 9.83
C GLU A 154 -11.13 5.50 9.98
N ARG A 155 -11.60 6.12 11.06
CA ARG A 155 -11.46 7.58 11.28
C ARG A 155 -10.01 8.03 11.24
N LYS A 156 -9.11 7.24 11.83
CA LYS A 156 -7.67 7.55 11.87
C LYS A 156 -7.03 7.56 10.49
N TYR A 157 -7.37 6.59 9.66
CA TYR A 157 -6.94 6.55 8.27
C TYR A 157 -7.44 7.78 7.51
N GLN A 158 -8.75 8.08 7.62
CA GLN A 158 -9.36 9.24 6.96
C GLN A 158 -8.74 10.58 7.42
N MET A 159 -8.34 10.69 8.69
CA MET A 159 -7.62 11.86 9.19
C MET A 159 -6.20 11.95 8.60
N ALA A 160 -5.45 10.85 8.60
CA ALA A 160 -4.11 10.81 8.02
C ALA A 160 -4.13 11.13 6.52
N LEU A 161 -5.09 10.55 5.77
CA LEU A 161 -5.30 10.83 4.35
C LEU A 161 -5.59 12.30 4.08
N ARG A 162 -6.52 12.92 4.83
CA ARG A 162 -6.83 14.34 4.68
C ARG A 162 -5.63 15.24 4.97
N ASN A 163 -4.86 14.93 6.01
CA ASN A 163 -3.68 15.71 6.36
C ASN A 163 -2.61 15.57 5.28
N LEU A 164 -2.36 14.36 4.80
CA LEU A 164 -1.42 14.10 3.70
C LEU A 164 -1.83 14.86 2.43
N LYS A 165 -3.11 14.80 2.03
CA LYS A 165 -3.62 15.57 0.88
C LYS A 165 -3.41 17.07 1.07
N ARG A 166 -3.72 17.61 2.25
CA ARG A 166 -3.53 19.03 2.56
C ARG A 166 -2.06 19.43 2.43
N ASP A 167 -1.16 18.66 3.04
CA ASP A 167 0.28 18.96 3.03
C ASP A 167 0.84 18.88 1.59
N LEU A 168 0.38 17.91 0.78
CA LEU A 168 0.74 17.84 -0.64
C LEU A 168 0.25 19.05 -1.44
N LYS A 169 -0.99 19.51 -1.19
CA LYS A 169 -1.56 20.68 -1.87
C LYS A 169 -0.80 21.96 -1.54
N GLU A 170 -0.42 22.11 -0.28
CA GLU A 170 0.36 23.26 0.19
C GLU A 170 1.76 23.30 -0.44
N ILE A 171 2.43 22.14 -0.52
CA ILE A 171 3.80 22.05 -1.01
C ILE A 171 3.86 22.10 -2.54
N PHE A 172 3.00 21.36 -3.23
CA PHE A 172 3.11 21.11 -4.67
C PHE A 172 2.00 21.77 -5.50
N GLY A 173 0.89 22.20 -4.92
CA GLY A 173 -0.31 22.60 -5.67
C GLY A 173 -1.13 21.38 -6.11
N HIS A 174 -1.71 21.39 -7.30
CA HIS A 174 -2.48 20.25 -7.87
C HIS A 174 -3.73 19.83 -7.08
N GLU A 175 -4.52 20.80 -6.61
CA GLU A 175 -5.74 20.59 -5.80
C GLU A 175 -6.63 19.44 -6.30
N SER A 176 -7.08 19.51 -7.56
CA SER A 176 -8.02 18.54 -8.13
C SER A 176 -7.40 17.17 -8.33
N ASP A 177 -6.14 17.10 -8.76
CA ASP A 177 -5.44 15.83 -8.99
C ASP A 177 -5.18 15.10 -7.67
N ILE A 178 -4.78 15.82 -6.62
CA ILE A 178 -4.57 15.25 -5.27
C ILE A 178 -5.89 14.74 -4.67
N ASP A 179 -7.01 15.43 -4.91
CA ASP A 179 -8.30 15.01 -4.39
C ASP A 179 -8.79 13.71 -5.02
N SER A 180 -8.55 13.51 -6.33
CA SER A 180 -8.92 12.29 -7.06
C SER A 180 -7.85 11.20 -7.07
N ALA A 181 -6.63 11.50 -6.61
CA ALA A 181 -5.50 10.58 -6.65
C ALA A 181 -5.81 9.23 -5.96
N PRO A 182 -5.41 8.10 -6.59
CA PRO A 182 -5.50 6.78 -5.97
C PRO A 182 -4.76 6.73 -4.63
N HIS A 183 -5.34 6.03 -3.66
CA HIS A 183 -4.74 5.90 -2.33
C HIS A 183 -4.96 4.53 -1.71
N SER A 184 -4.05 4.13 -0.83
CA SER A 184 -4.14 2.88 -0.08
C SER A 184 -3.93 3.08 1.41
N LEU A 185 -4.50 2.16 2.17
CA LEU A 185 -4.16 1.89 3.55
C LEU A 185 -3.13 0.76 3.56
N ALA A 186 -1.96 1.02 4.14
CA ALA A 186 -0.90 0.03 4.34
C ALA A 186 -0.87 -0.43 5.80
N VAL A 187 -1.12 -1.73 6.04
CA VAL A 187 -1.20 -2.34 7.37
C VAL A 187 0.01 -3.25 7.59
N TYR A 188 0.86 -2.92 8.56
CA TYR A 188 2.07 -3.69 8.85
C TYR A 188 1.90 -4.72 9.95
N ASN A 189 0.99 -4.45 10.89
CA ASN A 189 0.92 -5.23 12.11
C ASN A 189 -0.25 -6.20 12.12
N PRO A 190 -0.03 -7.43 12.61
CA PRO A 190 -1.09 -8.42 12.70
C PRO A 190 -2.21 -8.01 13.68
N PRO A 191 -3.38 -8.68 13.65
CA PRO A 191 -4.53 -8.36 14.51
C PRO A 191 -4.24 -8.40 16.02
N TRP A 192 -3.21 -9.10 16.50
CA TRP A 192 -2.85 -9.19 17.92
C TRP A 192 -1.88 -8.11 18.44
N THR A 193 -1.31 -7.25 17.57
CA THR A 193 -0.42 -6.16 18.04
C THR A 193 -1.20 -5.12 18.84
N LEU A 194 -0.64 -4.63 19.97
CA LEU A 194 -1.30 -3.61 20.78
C LEU A 194 -1.52 -2.32 19.97
N PRO A 195 -2.67 -1.61 20.11
CA PRO A 195 -3.03 -0.50 19.24
C PRO A 195 -2.00 0.63 19.13
N TRP A 196 -1.20 0.88 20.18
CA TRP A 196 -0.20 1.96 20.22
C TRP A 196 1.16 1.54 19.64
N PHE A 197 1.38 0.24 19.45
CA PHE A 197 2.56 -0.31 18.78
C PHE A 197 2.30 -0.62 17.31
N ARG A 198 1.09 -0.29 16.82
CA ARG A 198 0.76 -0.43 15.41
C ARG A 198 1.37 0.72 14.60
N HIS A 199 1.95 0.32 13.49
CA HIS A 199 2.46 1.10 12.39
C HIS A 199 1.52 0.87 11.21
N ASN A 200 0.89 1.94 10.74
CA ASN A 200 0.12 1.95 9.51
C ASN A 200 0.56 3.14 8.67
N GLU A 201 0.31 3.06 7.38
CA GLU A 201 0.64 4.13 6.45
C GLU A 201 -0.54 4.43 5.53
N VAL A 202 -0.59 5.68 5.08
CA VAL A 202 -1.40 6.11 3.94
C VAL A 202 -0.46 6.32 2.78
N TRP A 203 -0.75 5.69 1.65
CA TRP A 203 -0.02 5.93 0.41
C TRP A 203 -0.96 6.62 -0.58
N ILE A 204 -0.47 7.65 -1.27
CA ILE A 204 -1.16 8.32 -2.38
C ILE A 204 -0.25 8.23 -3.61
N LYS A 205 -0.77 7.74 -4.73
CA LYS A 205 0.00 7.70 -5.97
C LYS A 205 -0.04 9.05 -6.68
N ILE A 206 1.14 9.61 -6.96
CA ILE A 206 1.30 10.99 -7.44
C ILE A 206 1.99 11.10 -8.79
N ASP A 207 2.49 9.99 -9.35
CA ASP A 207 3.22 9.98 -10.63
C ASP A 207 2.40 10.44 -11.85
N HIS A 208 1.07 10.37 -11.80
CA HIS A 208 0.22 10.80 -12.91
C HIS A 208 0.12 12.33 -13.07
N PHE A 209 0.53 13.11 -12.07
CA PHE A 209 0.47 14.57 -12.11
C PHE A 209 1.70 15.29 -11.53
N LEU A 210 2.60 14.59 -10.83
CA LEU A 210 3.86 15.12 -10.34
C LEU A 210 5.05 14.34 -10.90
N SER A 211 5.89 15.04 -11.66
CA SER A 211 7.18 14.50 -12.12
C SER A 211 8.24 14.56 -11.02
N ILE A 212 9.25 13.68 -11.12
CA ILE A 212 10.40 13.68 -10.18
C ILE A 212 11.16 15.01 -10.28
N GLU A 213 11.27 15.60 -11.47
CA GLU A 213 11.88 16.91 -11.67
C GLU A 213 11.15 18.03 -10.92
N GLU A 214 9.82 18.05 -10.99
CA GLU A 214 8.99 19.01 -10.25
C GLU A 214 9.13 18.83 -8.75
N ILE A 215 9.10 17.58 -8.26
CA ILE A 215 9.28 17.26 -6.84
C ILE A 215 10.63 17.81 -6.34
N ASN A 216 11.72 17.50 -7.06
CA ASN A 216 13.07 17.94 -6.68
C ASN A 216 13.22 19.45 -6.72
N LYS A 217 12.65 20.12 -7.74
CA LYS A 217 12.69 21.57 -7.88
C LYS A 217 11.95 22.27 -6.73
N THR A 218 10.75 21.82 -6.41
CA THR A 218 9.91 22.40 -5.36
C THR A 218 10.57 22.28 -3.98
N ILE A 219 11.15 21.12 -3.68
CA ILE A 219 11.84 20.88 -2.42
C ILE A 219 13.10 21.75 -2.29
N SER A 220 13.90 21.85 -3.36
CA SER A 220 15.10 22.67 -3.38
C SER A 220 14.80 24.15 -3.10
N ASN A 221 13.70 24.66 -3.67
CA ASN A 221 13.26 26.04 -3.47
C ASN A 221 12.75 26.29 -2.03
N HIS A 222 12.04 25.33 -1.44
CA HIS A 222 11.60 25.41 -0.04
C HIS A 222 12.77 25.45 0.95
N SER A 223 13.83 24.68 0.70
CA SER A 223 15.04 24.75 1.52
C SER A 223 15.73 26.11 1.45
N MET A 224 15.78 26.76 0.28
CA MET A 224 16.40 28.08 0.12
C MET A 224 15.66 29.21 0.85
N HIS A 225 14.32 29.18 0.88
CA HIS A 225 13.55 30.23 1.56
C HIS A 225 13.65 30.20 3.09
N GLN A 226 13.94 29.04 3.70
CA GLN A 226 14.16 28.95 5.15
C GLN A 226 15.49 29.60 5.59
N PHE A 227 16.49 29.75 4.71
CA PHE A 227 17.78 30.38 5.04
C PHE A 227 17.81 31.90 4.88
N ASN A 228 16.82 32.51 4.21
CA ASN A 228 16.79 33.96 3.94
C ASN A 228 15.97 34.77 4.98
N LEU A 229 15.61 34.17 6.11
CA LEU A 229 14.87 34.81 7.22
C LEU A 229 15.74 35.05 8.47
N VAL A 230 17.02 35.35 8.29
CA VAL A 230 17.94 35.76 9.38
C VAL A 230 18.40 37.19 9.17
#